data_AF-A0A1V5JYK5-F1
#
_entry.id   AF-A0A1V5JYK5-F1
#
_cell.length_a   1.000
_cell.length_b   1.000
_cell.length_c   1.000
_cell.angle_alpha   90.00
_cell.angle_beta   90.00
_cell.angle_gamma   90.00
#
_symmetry.space_group_name_H-M   'P 1'
#
loop_
_entity.id
_entity.type
_entity.pdbx_description
1 polymer ?
#
loop_
_entity_poly.entity_id
_entity_poly.type
_entity_poly.pdbx_seq_one_letter_code
_entity_poly.pdbx_strand_id
1 'polypeptide(L)'
;MLKTAIGDIVLKRITALEAEEATISAINADPDFAGMVERAHDLATIGSGNGMSAEQLLEYESIGKRLEPHAMRMGLYCFVDPKISTVEEFDALLSALGEEAGGLRALIGQLSSTKLDGEVVSSALAISKEYGIPLTNDLTIENMTAHQSAVLSGELEKQNSQLRSMFKHG
;
A
#
# COMPACT_ATOMS: atom_id res chain seq x y z
N MET A 1 -16.94 1.58 -6.98
CA MET A 1 -17.27 1.87 -5.57
C MET A 1 -17.63 0.54 -4.96
N LEU A 2 -16.69 -0.04 -4.21
CA LEU A 2 -16.92 -1.30 -3.51
C LEU A 2 -18.00 -1.04 -2.44
N LYS A 3 -19.25 -1.36 -2.77
CA LYS A 3 -20.36 -1.31 -1.82
C LYS A 3 -20.26 -2.55 -0.95
N THR A 4 -19.57 -2.42 0.17
CA THR A 4 -19.57 -3.47 1.19
C THR A 4 -20.83 -3.36 2.03
N ALA A 5 -21.18 -4.42 2.78
CA ALA A 5 -22.25 -4.37 3.77
C ALA A 5 -22.00 -3.36 4.92
N ILE A 6 -20.81 -2.74 4.97
CA ILE A 6 -20.33 -1.85 6.05
C ILE A 6 -20.37 -0.37 5.63
N GLY A 7 -20.59 -0.08 4.35
CA GLY A 7 -20.58 1.28 3.78
C GLY A 7 -19.54 1.47 2.67
N ASP A 8 -19.33 2.71 2.27
CA ASP A 8 -18.34 3.10 1.27
C ASP A 8 -16.96 3.23 1.93
N ILE A 9 -15.99 2.43 1.49
CA ILE A 9 -14.61 2.52 2.01
C ILE A 9 -13.85 3.58 1.25
N VAL A 10 -13.30 4.57 1.97
CA VAL A 10 -12.46 5.63 1.44
C VAL A 10 -11.07 5.55 2.07
N LEU A 11 -10.06 5.40 1.21
CA LEU A 11 -8.66 5.26 1.64
C LEU A 11 -7.77 6.43 1.20
N LYS A 12 -6.85 6.83 2.07
CA LYS A 12 -5.79 7.80 1.81
C LYS A 12 -4.40 7.17 1.97
N ARG A 13 -3.40 7.88 1.44
CA ARG A 13 -2.01 7.58 1.74
C ARG A 13 -1.66 8.09 3.13
N ILE A 14 -0.82 7.35 3.85
CA ILE A 14 -0.26 7.85 5.10
C ILE A 14 0.73 8.98 4.82
N THR A 15 0.70 10.01 5.66
CA THR A 15 1.69 11.07 5.64
C THR A 15 2.99 10.62 6.32
N ALA A 16 4.09 11.33 6.10
CA ALA A 16 5.35 11.05 6.78
C ALA A 16 5.22 11.16 8.31
N LEU A 17 4.41 12.12 8.79
CA LEU A 17 4.15 12.30 10.23
C LEU A 17 3.41 11.09 10.82
N GLU A 18 2.36 10.60 10.14
CA GLU A 18 1.61 9.42 10.60
C GLU A 18 2.47 8.16 10.60
N ALA A 19 3.36 8.01 9.61
CA ALA A 19 4.33 6.92 9.58
C ALA A 19 5.33 7.00 10.76
N GLU A 20 5.80 8.21 11.08
CA GLU A 20 6.69 8.44 12.23
C GLU A 20 5.98 8.18 13.56
N GLU A 21 4.75 8.65 13.73
CA GLU A 21 3.91 8.38 14.91
C GLU A 21 3.68 6.87 15.12
N ALA A 22 3.34 6.15 14.04
CA ALA A 22 3.16 4.70 14.08
C ALA A 22 4.47 3.97 14.45
N THR A 23 5.61 4.45 13.93
CA THR A 23 6.94 3.89 14.23
C THR A 23 7.33 4.11 15.69
N ILE A 24 7.15 5.33 16.21
CA ILE A 24 7.42 5.64 17.62
C ILE A 24 6.54 4.79 18.54
N SER A 25 5.26 4.65 18.20
CA SER A 25 4.33 3.79 18.94
C SER A 25 4.78 2.34 18.95
N ALA A 26 5.26 1.82 17.82
CA ALA A 26 5.79 0.46 17.72
C ALA A 26 7.04 0.25 18.58
N ILE A 27 8.01 1.18 18.53
CA ILE A 27 9.24 1.14 19.35
C ILE A 27 8.90 1.16 20.86
N ASN A 28 7.93 1.98 21.26
CA ASN A 28 7.52 2.06 22.67
C ASN A 28 6.74 0.81 23.13
N ALA A 29 6.07 0.12 22.22
CA ALA A 29 5.29 -1.08 22.51
C ALA A 29 6.13 -2.36 22.52
N ASP A 30 7.16 -2.45 21.67
CA ASP A 30 8.09 -3.60 21.60
C ASP A 30 9.54 -3.10 21.49
N PRO A 31 10.37 -3.28 22.55
CA PRO A 31 11.79 -2.91 22.54
C PRO A 31 12.62 -3.61 21.45
N ASP A 32 12.18 -4.78 20.98
CA ASP A 32 12.88 -5.53 19.93
C ASP A 32 12.52 -5.03 18.51
N PHE A 33 11.52 -4.15 18.38
CA PHE A 33 10.96 -3.75 17.09
C PHE A 33 12.03 -3.28 16.10
N ALA A 34 12.91 -2.38 16.52
CA ALA A 34 13.96 -1.85 15.66
C ALA A 34 14.92 -2.96 15.17
N GLY A 35 15.33 -3.86 16.06
CA GLY A 35 16.19 -4.99 15.72
C GLY A 35 15.49 -6.00 14.80
N MET A 36 14.19 -6.21 14.96
CA MET A 36 13.40 -7.05 14.05
C MET A 36 13.31 -6.45 12.65
N VAL A 37 13.08 -5.13 12.54
CA VAL A 37 13.03 -4.44 11.24
C VAL A 37 14.37 -4.51 10.53
N GLU A 38 15.47 -4.24 11.24
CA GLU A 38 16.83 -4.36 10.72
C GLU A 38 17.12 -5.79 10.25
N ARG A 39 16.78 -6.79 11.07
CA ARG A 39 17.00 -8.20 10.73
C ARG A 39 16.15 -8.65 9.54
N ALA A 40 14.91 -8.19 9.44
CA ALA A 40 14.07 -8.45 8.27
C ALA A 40 14.67 -7.86 7.00
N HIS A 41 15.24 -6.64 7.08
CA HIS A 41 15.92 -6.00 5.95
C HIS A 41 17.17 -6.76 5.49
N ASP A 42 18.00 -7.21 6.43
CA ASP A 42 19.19 -8.02 6.14
C ASP A 42 18.83 -9.32 5.42
N LEU A 43 17.83 -10.03 5.97
CA LEU A 43 17.32 -11.25 5.38
C LEU A 43 16.77 -11.00 3.97
N ALA A 44 15.95 -9.97 3.77
CA ALA A 44 15.41 -9.62 2.46
C ALA A 44 16.53 -9.32 1.44
N THR A 45 17.58 -8.62 1.85
CA THR A 45 18.77 -8.36 1.03
C THR A 45 19.46 -9.66 0.62
N ILE A 46 19.68 -10.59 1.55
CA ILE A 46 20.25 -11.91 1.26
C ILE A 46 19.40 -12.66 0.22
N GLY A 47 18.06 -12.67 0.42
CA GLY A 47 17.12 -13.33 -0.46
C GLY A 47 17.13 -12.79 -1.90
N SER A 48 17.37 -11.49 -2.07
CA SER A 48 17.48 -10.85 -3.40
C SER A 48 18.75 -11.21 -4.18
N GLY A 49 19.78 -11.71 -3.50
CA GLY A 49 21.06 -12.11 -4.11
C GLY A 49 21.13 -13.61 -4.39
N ASN A 50 21.50 -14.38 -3.36
CA ASN A 50 21.85 -15.80 -3.49
C ASN A 50 20.71 -16.75 -3.07
N GLY A 51 19.54 -16.20 -2.72
CA GLY A 51 18.46 -16.94 -2.08
C GLY A 51 18.72 -17.17 -0.59
N MET A 52 17.64 -17.45 0.14
CA MET A 52 17.70 -17.78 1.58
C MET A 52 17.87 -19.27 1.80
N SER A 53 18.63 -19.65 2.82
CA SER A 53 18.55 -21.00 3.39
C SER A 53 17.19 -21.25 4.06
N ALA A 54 16.85 -22.51 4.29
CA ALA A 54 15.60 -22.87 4.97
C ALA A 54 15.50 -22.26 6.38
N GLU A 55 16.60 -22.22 7.12
CA GLU A 55 16.64 -21.59 8.46
C GLU A 55 16.41 -20.08 8.38
N GLN A 56 17.02 -19.40 7.41
CA GLN A 56 16.82 -17.97 7.18
C GLN A 56 15.40 -17.64 6.73
N LEU A 57 14.78 -18.51 5.93
CA LEU A 57 13.38 -18.35 5.52
C LEU A 57 12.43 -18.50 6.72
N LEU A 58 12.66 -19.52 7.56
CA LEU A 58 11.89 -19.70 8.79
C LEU A 58 12.05 -18.52 9.75
N GLU A 59 13.27 -17.99 9.88
CA GLU A 59 13.55 -16.79 10.65
C GLU A 59 12.79 -15.58 10.09
N TYR A 60 12.86 -15.38 8.77
CA TYR A 60 12.18 -14.28 8.08
C TYR A 60 10.65 -14.33 8.26
N GLU A 61 10.05 -15.52 8.14
CA GLU A 61 8.62 -15.71 8.39
C GLU A 61 8.25 -15.46 9.86
N SER A 62 9.08 -15.89 10.80
CA SER A 62 8.88 -15.66 12.24
C SER A 62 8.91 -14.18 12.58
N ILE A 63 9.91 -13.44 12.06
CA ILE A 63 10.02 -12.00 12.22
C ILE A 63 8.82 -11.31 11.56
N GLY A 64 8.42 -11.74 10.36
CA GLY A 64 7.24 -11.22 9.67
C GLY A 64 5.97 -11.32 10.51
N LYS A 65 5.72 -12.47 11.15
CA LYS A 65 4.57 -12.66 12.07
C LYS A 65 4.61 -11.73 13.28
N ARG A 66 5.80 -11.45 13.82
CA ARG A 66 5.95 -10.50 14.94
C ARG A 66 5.75 -9.05 14.51
N LEU A 67 6.18 -8.70 13.29
CA LEU A 67 6.04 -7.35 12.76
C LEU A 67 4.62 -7.05 12.22
N GLU A 68 3.87 -8.08 11.83
CA GLU A 68 2.54 -7.96 11.22
C GLU A 68 1.57 -7.06 12.03
N PRO A 69 1.41 -7.20 13.36
CA PRO A 69 0.52 -6.32 14.13
C PRO A 69 0.93 -4.85 14.09
N HIS A 70 2.23 -4.54 14.01
CA HIS A 70 2.72 -3.17 13.91
C HIS A 70 2.48 -2.58 12.53
N ALA A 71 2.75 -3.37 11.48
CA ALA A 71 2.45 -3.00 10.10
C ALA A 71 0.94 -2.78 9.90
N MET A 72 0.10 -3.61 10.54
CA MET A 72 -1.35 -3.48 10.52
C MET A 72 -1.81 -2.15 11.10
N ARG A 73 -1.29 -1.77 12.28
CA ARG A 73 -1.59 -0.49 12.93
C ARG A 73 -1.22 0.70 12.06
N MET A 74 -0.08 0.64 11.37
CA MET A 74 0.31 1.67 10.42
C MET A 74 -0.68 1.74 9.24
N GLY A 75 -1.16 0.59 8.75
CA GLY A 75 -2.19 0.51 7.72
C GLY A 75 -3.54 1.12 8.11
N LEU A 76 -3.89 1.18 9.40
CA LEU A 76 -5.14 1.78 9.86
C LEU A 76 -5.23 3.29 9.55
N TYR A 77 -4.09 3.99 9.47
CA TYR A 77 -4.04 5.40 9.07
C TYR A 77 -4.48 5.64 7.62
N CYS A 78 -4.59 4.58 6.80
CA CYS A 78 -5.14 4.68 5.46
C CYS A 78 -6.66 4.90 5.46
N PHE A 79 -7.38 4.54 6.53
CA PHE A 79 -8.84 4.62 6.55
C PHE A 79 -9.34 6.03 6.84
N VAL A 80 -10.09 6.60 5.90
CA VAL A 80 -10.80 7.89 6.08
C VAL A 80 -12.24 7.65 6.51
N ASP A 81 -12.91 6.73 5.82
CA ASP A 81 -14.30 6.35 6.10
C ASP A 81 -14.50 4.87 5.72
N PRO A 82 -15.05 4.00 6.58
CA PRO A 82 -15.22 4.21 8.02
C PRO A 82 -13.87 4.43 8.71
N LYS A 83 -13.85 5.21 9.79
CA LYS A 83 -12.64 5.35 10.61
C LYS A 83 -12.40 4.06 11.39
N ILE A 84 -11.37 3.31 11.02
CA ILE A 84 -10.93 2.09 11.70
C ILE A 84 -9.78 2.45 12.63
N SER A 85 -9.95 2.21 13.93
CA SER A 85 -8.98 2.62 14.95
C SER A 85 -8.32 1.44 15.65
N THR A 86 -8.83 0.21 15.44
CA THR A 86 -8.35 -1.00 16.10
C THR A 86 -8.10 -2.13 15.10
N VAL A 87 -7.28 -3.10 15.50
CA VAL A 87 -6.98 -4.28 14.67
C VAL A 87 -8.21 -5.18 14.56
N GLU A 88 -9.01 -5.25 15.63
CA GLU A 88 -10.22 -6.05 15.70
C GLU A 88 -11.31 -5.54 14.74
N GLU A 89 -11.48 -4.21 14.65
CA GLU A 89 -12.37 -3.59 13.65
C GLU A 89 -11.90 -3.89 12.23
N PHE A 90 -10.58 -3.87 12.00
CA PHE A 90 -10.01 -4.19 10.70
C PHE A 90 -10.20 -5.67 10.34
N ASP A 91 -9.98 -6.59 11.27
CA ASP A 91 -10.19 -8.03 11.05
C ASP A 91 -11.66 -8.36 10.80
N ALA A 92 -12.59 -7.67 11.48
CA ALA A 92 -14.02 -7.77 11.22
C ALA A 92 -14.38 -7.31 9.80
N LEU A 93 -13.78 -6.19 9.34
CA LEU A 93 -13.93 -5.71 7.97
C LEU A 93 -13.38 -6.73 6.96
N LEU A 94 -12.17 -7.25 7.17
CA LEU A 94 -11.58 -8.25 6.29
C LEU A 94 -12.43 -9.52 6.20
N SER A 95 -12.97 -9.97 7.33
CA SER A 95 -13.86 -11.13 7.38
C SER A 95 -15.15 -10.90 6.59
N ALA A 96 -15.69 -9.68 6.63
CA ALA A 96 -16.88 -9.31 5.87
C ALA A 96 -16.64 -9.20 4.35
N LEU A 97 -15.41 -8.93 3.93
CA LEU A 97 -15.00 -8.81 2.52
C LEU A 97 -14.75 -10.16 1.83
N GLY A 98 -14.56 -11.25 2.59
CA GLY A 98 -14.32 -12.57 2.01
C GLY A 98 -13.15 -12.59 1.03
N GLU A 99 -13.42 -12.91 -0.24
CA GLU A 99 -12.40 -13.04 -1.29
C GLU A 99 -11.69 -11.70 -1.63
N GLU A 100 -12.32 -10.56 -1.32
CA GLU A 100 -11.80 -9.22 -1.63
C GLU A 100 -10.80 -8.72 -0.58
N ALA A 101 -10.69 -9.41 0.55
CA ALA A 101 -9.80 -9.06 1.66
C ALA A 101 -8.33 -8.98 1.23
N GLY A 102 -7.91 -9.84 0.29
CA GLY A 102 -6.55 -9.83 -0.25
C GLY A 102 -6.22 -8.53 -1.01
N GLY A 103 -7.17 -8.03 -1.79
CA GLY A 103 -7.03 -6.77 -2.53
C GLY A 103 -6.94 -5.57 -1.60
N LEU A 104 -7.76 -5.53 -0.55
CA LEU A 104 -7.69 -4.47 0.46
C LEU A 104 -6.35 -4.48 1.21
N ARG A 105 -5.85 -5.65 1.62
CA ARG A 105 -4.53 -5.78 2.27
C ARG A 105 -3.40 -5.30 1.35
N ALA A 106 -3.43 -5.68 0.08
CA ALA A 106 -2.43 -5.25 -0.90
C ALA A 106 -2.48 -3.72 -1.10
N LEU A 107 -3.68 -3.14 -1.18
CA LEU A 107 -3.86 -1.70 -1.34
C LEU A 107 -3.34 -0.92 -0.13
N ILE A 108 -3.67 -1.35 1.10
CA ILE A 108 -3.14 -0.76 2.33
C ILE A 108 -1.62 -0.88 2.39
N GLY A 109 -1.06 -2.01 1.97
CA GLY A 109 0.39 -2.19 1.89
C GLY A 109 1.06 -1.18 0.96
N GLN A 110 0.42 -0.81 -0.15
CA GLN A 110 0.93 0.26 -1.03
C GLN A 110 0.74 1.63 -0.39
N LEU A 111 -0.45 1.94 0.13
CA LEU A 111 -0.77 3.26 0.70
C LEU A 111 -0.02 3.59 1.99
N SER A 112 0.50 2.57 2.69
CA SER A 112 1.37 2.72 3.87
C SER A 112 2.87 2.68 3.53
N SER A 113 3.22 2.52 2.26
CA SER A 113 4.62 2.48 1.81
C SER A 113 5.28 3.84 1.85
N THR A 114 6.53 3.88 2.33
CA THR A 114 7.42 5.04 2.34
C THR A 114 8.22 5.19 1.03
N LYS A 115 7.98 4.35 0.02
CA LYS A 115 8.62 4.44 -1.31
C LYS A 115 8.20 5.70 -2.07
N LEU A 116 8.98 6.04 -3.10
CA LEU A 116 8.74 7.19 -3.99
C LEU A 116 7.30 7.21 -4.52
N ASP A 117 6.71 8.41 -4.53
CA ASP A 117 5.28 8.59 -4.74
C ASP A 117 4.76 8.04 -6.07
N GLY A 118 5.59 8.04 -7.12
CA GLY A 118 5.15 7.66 -8.47
C GLY A 118 4.89 6.17 -8.63
N GLU A 119 5.69 5.34 -7.96
CA GLU A 119 5.55 3.88 -7.98
C GLU A 119 4.39 3.44 -7.11
N VAL A 120 4.26 4.04 -5.92
CA VAL A 120 3.18 3.76 -4.98
C VAL A 120 1.81 4.13 -5.55
N VAL A 121 1.68 5.30 -6.18
CA VAL A 121 0.43 5.77 -6.77
C VAL A 121 0.01 4.88 -7.96
N SER A 122 0.95 4.49 -8.81
CA SER A 122 0.66 3.62 -9.97
C SER A 122 0.17 2.24 -9.54
N SER A 123 0.82 1.60 -8.56
CA SER A 123 0.41 0.31 -8.03
C SER A 123 -0.90 0.38 -7.24
N ALA A 124 -1.08 1.41 -6.42
CA ALA A 124 -2.32 1.62 -5.67
C ALA A 124 -3.52 1.87 -6.59
N LEU A 125 -3.35 2.63 -7.68
CA LEU A 125 -4.40 2.85 -8.69
C LEU A 125 -4.74 1.57 -9.46
N ALA A 126 -3.75 0.74 -9.80
CA ALA A 126 -3.99 -0.54 -10.46
C ALA A 126 -4.83 -1.49 -9.58
N ILE A 127 -4.44 -1.64 -8.31
CA ILE A 127 -5.17 -2.47 -7.34
C ILE A 127 -6.56 -1.89 -7.05
N SER A 128 -6.66 -0.58 -6.85
CA SER A 128 -7.94 0.13 -6.68
C SER A 128 -8.90 -0.13 -7.85
N LYS A 129 -8.40 -0.12 -9.09
CA LYS A 129 -9.20 -0.39 -10.29
C LYS A 129 -9.60 -1.86 -10.40
N GLU A 130 -8.68 -2.78 -10.09
CA GLU A 130 -8.92 -4.23 -10.13
C GLU A 130 -10.01 -4.65 -9.13
N TYR A 131 -9.92 -4.14 -7.91
CA TYR A 131 -10.86 -4.48 -6.83
C TYR A 131 -12.00 -3.47 -6.67
N GLY A 132 -12.06 -2.38 -7.45
CA GLY A 132 -13.15 -1.40 -7.37
C GLY A 132 -13.20 -0.55 -6.09
N ILE A 133 -12.11 -0.49 -5.32
CA ILE A 133 -11.97 0.25 -4.05
C ILE A 133 -11.62 1.71 -4.35
N PRO A 134 -12.44 2.70 -3.98
CA PRO A 134 -12.16 4.10 -4.30
C PRO A 134 -11.04 4.69 -3.42
N LEU A 135 -10.19 5.51 -4.03
CA LEU A 135 -9.16 6.30 -3.34
C LEU A 135 -9.63 7.75 -3.17
N THR A 136 -9.17 8.41 -2.11
CA THR A 136 -9.40 9.86 -1.93
C THR A 136 -8.87 10.70 -3.10
N ASN A 137 -9.48 11.87 -3.31
CA ASN A 137 -9.07 12.80 -4.38
C ASN A 137 -7.64 13.36 -4.19
N ASP A 138 -7.11 13.33 -2.98
CA ASP A 138 -5.73 13.76 -2.68
C ASP A 138 -4.69 12.82 -3.30
N LEU A 139 -5.08 11.59 -3.63
CA LEU A 139 -4.28 10.63 -4.38
C LEU A 139 -4.44 10.75 -5.90
N THR A 140 -5.42 11.51 -6.38
CA THR A 140 -5.77 11.51 -7.80
C THR A 140 -5.15 12.66 -8.60
N ILE A 141 -4.92 13.87 -8.05
CA ILE A 141 -4.36 14.98 -8.85
C ILE A 141 -3.41 15.94 -8.09
N GLU A 142 -3.53 16.15 -6.77
CA GLU A 142 -2.88 17.33 -6.15
C GLU A 142 -1.55 17.12 -5.42
N ASN A 143 -1.08 15.87 -5.23
CA ASN A 143 0.28 15.59 -4.70
C ASN A 143 1.26 15.05 -5.77
N MET A 144 0.90 15.16 -7.05
CA MET A 144 1.82 14.88 -8.16
C MET A 144 2.89 15.96 -8.20
N THR A 145 4.03 15.71 -7.55
CA THR A 145 5.24 16.48 -7.82
C THR A 145 5.46 16.50 -9.34
N ALA A 146 5.70 17.69 -9.90
CA ALA A 146 5.60 18.05 -11.32
C ALA A 146 6.17 17.04 -12.35
N HIS A 147 7.04 16.13 -11.92
CA HIS A 147 7.55 15.00 -12.69
C HIS A 147 6.45 14.00 -13.11
N GLN A 148 5.49 13.68 -12.24
CA GLN A 148 4.43 12.70 -12.52
C GLN A 148 3.39 13.23 -13.51
N SER A 149 3.10 14.54 -13.47
CA SER A 149 2.21 15.18 -14.45
C SER A 149 2.85 15.17 -15.84
N ALA A 150 4.17 15.34 -15.93
CA ALA A 150 4.88 15.27 -17.20
C ALA A 150 4.87 13.85 -17.80
N VAL A 151 4.98 12.81 -16.97
CA VAL A 151 4.93 11.40 -17.42
C VAL A 151 3.52 11.02 -17.87
N LEU A 152 2.47 11.39 -17.12
CA LEU A 152 1.08 11.12 -17.50
C LEU A 152 0.66 11.89 -18.76
N SER A 153 1.07 13.17 -18.88
CA SER A 153 0.85 13.96 -20.10
C SER A 153 1.59 13.37 -21.31
N GLY A 154 2.82 12.88 -21.11
CA GLY A 154 3.59 12.23 -22.17
C GLY A 154 2.97 10.92 -22.66
N GLU A 155 2.44 10.09 -21.77
CA GLU A 155 1.79 8.82 -22.15
C GLU A 155 0.41 9.07 -22.80
N LEU A 156 -0.33 10.08 -22.34
CA LEU A 156 -1.58 10.52 -22.99
C LEU A 156 -1.34 11.10 -24.39
N GLU A 157 -0.29 11.90 -24.60
CA GLU A 157 0.08 12.39 -25.94
C GLU A 157 0.47 11.26 -26.89
N LYS A 158 1.16 10.24 -26.38
CA LYS A 158 1.57 9.05 -27.14
C LYS A 158 0.37 8.22 -27.57
N GLN A 159 -0.57 7.95 -26.66
CA GLN A 159 -1.82 7.23 -26.97
C GLN A 159 -2.70 8.00 -27.95
N ASN A 160 -2.80 9.33 -27.79
CA ASN A 160 -3.60 10.18 -28.67
C ASN A 160 -2.98 10.28 -30.08
N SER A 161 -1.65 10.30 -30.17
CA SER A 161 -0.92 10.23 -31.44
C SER A 161 -1.11 8.89 -32.15
N GLN A 162 -1.11 7.78 -31.41
CA GLN A 162 -1.42 6.46 -31.95
C GLN A 162 -2.85 6.38 -32.48
N LEU A 163 -3.85 6.83 -31.71
CA LEU A 163 -5.25 6.88 -32.15
C LEU A 163 -5.41 7.71 -33.43
N ARG A 164 -4.83 8.91 -33.48
CA ARG A 164 -4.86 9.78 -34.68
C ARG A 164 -4.18 9.15 -35.89
N SER A 165 -3.15 8.35 -35.69
CA SER A 165 -2.48 7.61 -36.78
C SER A 165 -3.35 6.50 -37.34
N MET A 166 -4.13 5.81 -36.49
CA MET A 166 -5.07 4.77 -36.91
C MET A 166 -6.22 5.35 -37.74
N PHE A 167 -6.72 6.55 -37.41
CA PHE A 167 -7.76 7.23 -38.19
C PHE A 167 -7.26 7.86 -39.51
N LYS A 168 -5.94 7.94 -39.75
CA LYS A 168 -5.39 8.43 -41.02
C LYS A 168 -5.18 7.34 -42.08
N HIS A 169 -5.39 6.07 -41.73
CA HIS A 169 -5.19 4.91 -42.62
C HIS A 169 -6.45 4.04 -42.77
N GLY A 170 -7.62 4.58 -42.41
CA GLY A 170 -8.94 4.01 -42.74
C GLY A 170 -9.74 4.90 -43.68
#